data_AF-A0A0Q7VJ84-F1
#
_entry.id   AF-A0A0Q7VJ84-F1
#
_cell.length_a   1.000
_cell.length_b   1.000
_cell.length_c   1.000
_cell.angle_alpha   90.00
_cell.angle_beta   90.00
_cell.angle_gamma   90.00
#
_symmetry.space_group_name_H-M   'P 1'
#
loop_
_entity.id
_entity.type
_entity.pdbx_description
1 polymer ?
#
loop_
_entity_poly.entity_id
_entity_poly.type
_entity_poly.pdbx_seq_one_letter_code
_entity_poly.pdbx_strand_id
1 'polypeptide(L)'
;MAEQSKSDESSDPTDQVRDPSAGWMPTAAARSTATTYRWIAVAVWVLAIAAEAVAIFWLLRQREFVGADGTLVRDPDTGLLEAQGATAQFPQWAFIALLVLLVVIAALAITGSILWKKANRLDPARRAETLRFFVQNQLGAIIAIIAFLPLIILIFLNKDMDKGQKATAGIVGIVLAVIAAVIGVDFSPPSVEKYTADQSAVIQLLGEDEVVWVDGGSVYHVCDSVSDIQTGSEKRTGTTAQAVEAGKIRLTLKFASELKACGLAVPQNADEIEDALREIQGGAVDTVLPAPVWTNGEDAPPVIDDAPAE
;
A
#
# COMPACT_ATOMS: atom_id res chain seq x y z
N MET A 1 12.15 -43.51 61.49
CA MET A 1 12.05 -42.06 61.74
C MET A 1 13.40 -41.45 61.43
N ALA A 2 13.57 -40.97 60.20
CA ALA A 2 14.72 -40.22 59.72
C ALA A 2 14.26 -39.47 58.45
N GLU A 3 14.53 -38.16 58.41
CA GLU A 3 14.95 -37.34 57.26
C GLU A 3 14.03 -37.27 56.02
N GLN A 4 13.87 -36.18 55.26
CA GLN A 4 14.55 -34.90 55.12
C GLN A 4 13.65 -34.01 54.24
N SER A 5 13.90 -32.70 54.30
CA SER A 5 13.34 -31.63 53.47
C SER A 5 13.38 -31.85 51.95
N LYS A 6 12.44 -31.25 51.22
CA LYS A 6 12.73 -30.72 49.87
C LYS A 6 11.98 -29.41 49.62
N SER A 7 12.76 -28.35 49.51
CA SER A 7 12.42 -27.01 49.07
C SER A 7 12.14 -26.98 47.56
N ASP A 8 11.30 -26.01 47.20
CA ASP A 8 11.22 -25.24 45.94
C ASP A 8 11.19 -26.00 44.59
N GLU A 9 10.14 -25.75 43.79
CA GLU A 9 10.24 -24.76 42.70
C GLU A 9 8.87 -24.55 42.05
N SER A 10 8.58 -23.27 41.84
CA SER A 10 7.49 -22.69 41.05
C SER A 10 7.49 -23.20 39.61
N SER A 11 6.34 -23.66 39.12
CA SER A 11 6.08 -23.73 37.68
C SER A 11 4.59 -23.49 37.39
N ASP A 12 4.25 -22.24 37.11
CA ASP A 12 3.17 -21.96 36.18
C ASP A 12 3.61 -20.83 35.22
N PRO A 13 3.92 -21.19 33.97
CA PRO A 13 3.81 -20.29 32.86
C PRO A 13 2.84 -20.93 31.86
N THR A 14 1.55 -20.87 32.16
CA THR A 14 0.56 -21.08 31.10
C THR A 14 0.71 -19.95 30.09
N ASP A 15 1.15 -20.37 28.91
CA ASP A 15 0.72 -19.83 27.63
C ASP A 15 1.20 -18.42 27.27
N GLN A 16 2.53 -18.26 27.21
CA GLN A 16 3.07 -17.44 26.12
C GLN A 16 2.92 -18.24 24.83
N VAL A 17 1.87 -17.92 24.09
CA VAL A 17 1.74 -18.21 22.66
C VAL A 17 3.11 -17.98 22.04
N ARG A 18 3.76 -19.06 21.59
CA ARG A 18 4.98 -18.98 20.81
C ARG A 18 4.66 -18.17 19.56
N ASP A 19 5.07 -16.91 19.57
CA ASP A 19 5.07 -16.01 18.42
C ASP A 19 5.79 -16.75 17.28
N PRO A 20 5.20 -16.88 16.07
CA PRO A 20 5.87 -17.57 14.98
C PRO A 20 7.14 -16.79 14.61
N SER A 21 8.29 -17.43 14.90
CA SER A 21 9.70 -17.17 14.55
C SER A 21 10.08 -15.72 14.21
N ALA A 22 11.15 -15.21 14.83
CA ALA A 22 11.65 -13.83 14.78
C ALA A 22 11.87 -13.27 13.35
N GLY A 23 10.79 -12.95 12.65
CA GLY A 23 10.80 -12.30 11.35
C GLY A 23 11.04 -10.81 11.49
N TRP A 24 11.36 -10.16 10.37
CA TRP A 24 11.62 -8.73 10.30
C TRP A 24 10.56 -7.92 11.03
N MET A 25 11.00 -6.95 11.83
CA MET A 25 10.11 -6.04 12.56
C MET A 25 10.40 -4.58 12.18
N PRO A 26 9.35 -3.76 12.01
CA PRO A 26 9.53 -2.35 11.77
C PRO A 26 10.07 -1.65 13.02
N THR A 27 10.84 -0.60 12.82
CA THR A 27 11.23 0.30 13.92
C THR A 27 9.99 0.93 14.57
N ALA A 28 10.11 1.37 15.82
CA ALA A 28 9.01 2.07 16.50
C ALA A 28 8.59 3.34 15.74
N ALA A 29 9.55 4.06 15.15
CA ALA A 29 9.30 5.23 14.33
C ALA A 29 8.57 4.88 13.02
N ALA A 30 8.99 3.84 12.31
CA ALA A 30 8.30 3.35 11.11
C ALA A 30 6.84 2.94 11.42
N ARG A 31 6.62 2.20 12.51
CA ARG A 31 5.28 1.77 12.94
C ARG A 31 4.35 2.95 13.27
N SER A 32 4.86 3.94 14.01
CA SER A 32 4.07 5.15 14.35
C SER A 32 3.75 6.00 13.11
N THR A 33 4.70 6.12 12.19
CA THR A 33 4.52 6.81 10.90
C THR A 33 3.51 6.07 10.02
N ALA A 34 3.61 4.75 9.93
CA ALA A 34 2.64 3.91 9.21
C ALA A 34 1.22 4.11 9.74
N THR A 35 1.08 4.13 11.07
CA THR A 35 -0.21 4.34 11.74
C THR A 35 -0.79 5.72 11.39
N THR A 36 0.06 6.76 11.41
CA THR A 36 -0.33 8.13 11.04
C THR A 36 -0.80 8.19 9.59
N TYR A 37 -0.04 7.60 8.65
CA TYR A 37 -0.43 7.55 7.25
C TYR A 37 -1.75 6.81 7.01
N ARG A 38 -2.00 5.71 7.72
CA ARG A 38 -3.29 4.98 7.63
C ARG A 38 -4.45 5.86 8.08
N TRP A 39 -4.33 6.56 9.20
CA TRP A 39 -5.38 7.46 9.69
C TRP A 39 -5.66 8.61 8.73
N ILE A 40 -4.61 9.23 8.18
CA ILE A 40 -4.77 10.30 7.18
C ILE A 40 -5.42 9.73 5.92
N ALA A 41 -4.97 8.57 5.42
CA ALA A 41 -5.57 7.91 4.26
C ALA A 41 -7.06 7.64 4.45
N VAL A 42 -7.45 7.08 5.61
CA VAL A 42 -8.85 6.84 5.96
C VAL A 42 -9.63 8.15 6.02
N ALA A 43 -9.10 9.20 6.64
CA ALA A 43 -9.77 10.50 6.70
C ALA A 43 -9.99 11.10 5.30
N VAL A 44 -9.00 11.00 4.41
CA VAL A 44 -9.09 11.45 3.02
C VAL A 44 -10.13 10.65 2.24
N TRP A 45 -10.20 9.33 2.44
CA TRP A 45 -11.21 8.48 1.82
C TRP A 45 -12.62 8.77 2.35
N VAL A 46 -12.79 9.00 3.65
CA VAL A 46 -14.07 9.41 4.22
C VAL A 46 -14.53 10.74 3.62
N LEU A 47 -13.61 11.68 3.39
CA LEU A 47 -13.92 12.94 2.69
C LEU A 47 -14.36 12.69 1.25
N ALA A 48 -13.73 11.75 0.53
CA ALA A 48 -14.12 11.38 -0.82
C ALA A 48 -15.54 10.77 -0.86
N ILE A 49 -15.86 9.87 0.08
CA ILE A 49 -17.19 9.26 0.21
C ILE A 49 -18.24 10.30 0.62
N ALA A 50 -17.88 11.26 1.48
CA ALA A 50 -18.78 12.37 1.82
C ALA A 50 -19.08 13.26 0.61
N ALA A 51 -18.06 13.56 -0.22
CA ALA A 51 -18.23 14.27 -1.47
C ALA A 51 -19.12 13.50 -2.46
N GLU A 52 -18.96 12.18 -2.56
CA GLU A 52 -19.85 11.29 -3.32
C GLU A 52 -21.29 11.38 -2.80
N ALA A 53 -21.49 11.31 -1.49
CA ALA A 53 -22.82 11.42 -0.88
C ALA A 53 -23.48 12.77 -1.19
N VAL A 54 -22.73 13.88 -1.17
CA VAL A 54 -23.24 15.21 -1.60
C VAL A 54 -23.63 15.18 -3.08
N ALA A 55 -22.82 14.54 -3.94
CA ALA A 55 -23.15 14.37 -5.35
C ALA A 55 -24.49 13.66 -5.51
N ILE A 56 -24.66 12.53 -4.83
CA ILE A 56 -25.83 11.65 -4.95
C ILE A 56 -27.09 12.28 -4.37
N PHE A 57 -27.02 12.74 -3.12
CA PHE A 57 -28.20 13.14 -2.36
C PHE A 57 -28.60 14.60 -2.58
N TRP A 58 -27.71 15.45 -3.08
CA TRP A 58 -27.98 16.86 -3.31
C TRP A 58 -27.78 17.28 -4.77
N LEU A 59 -26.62 17.00 -5.36
CA LEU A 59 -26.29 17.53 -6.69
C LEU A 59 -27.12 16.88 -7.81
N LEU A 60 -27.24 15.55 -7.82
CA LEU A 60 -28.04 14.82 -8.82
C LEU A 60 -29.55 15.08 -8.70
N ARG A 61 -30.01 15.73 -7.63
CA ARG A 61 -31.42 16.10 -7.43
C ARG A 61 -31.76 17.50 -7.93
N GLN A 62 -30.77 18.28 -8.37
CA GLN A 62 -31.01 19.62 -8.90
C GLN A 62 -31.80 19.54 -10.20
N ARG A 63 -32.81 20.41 -10.33
CA ARG A 63 -33.67 20.50 -11.51
C ARG A 63 -33.98 21.96 -11.79
N GLU A 64 -33.93 22.32 -13.06
CA GLU A 64 -34.46 23.59 -13.58
C GLU A 64 -35.63 23.26 -14.51
N PHE A 65 -36.69 24.07 -14.46
CA PHE A 65 -37.83 23.90 -15.35
C PHE A 65 -37.72 24.91 -16.48
N VAL A 66 -37.77 24.42 -17.72
CA VAL A 66 -37.75 25.25 -18.93
C VAL A 66 -38.91 24.93 -19.86
N GLY A 67 -39.29 25.89 -20.70
CA GLY A 67 -40.39 25.73 -21.66
C GLY A 67 -41.78 26.02 -21.09
N ALA A 68 -41.87 26.82 -20.01
CA ALA A 68 -43.16 27.28 -19.51
C ALA A 68 -43.70 28.42 -20.38
N ASP A 69 -44.87 28.21 -20.99
CA ASP A 69 -45.57 29.20 -21.83
C ASP A 69 -46.22 30.33 -20.99
N GLY A 70 -46.05 30.27 -19.67
CA GLY A 70 -46.77 31.10 -18.69
C GLY A 70 -48.19 30.61 -18.39
N THR A 71 -48.69 29.59 -19.10
CA THR A 71 -50.00 28.97 -18.85
C THR A 71 -49.90 27.82 -17.85
N LEU A 72 -50.80 27.81 -16.87
CA LEU A 72 -50.96 26.70 -15.92
C LEU A 72 -52.18 25.87 -16.35
N VAL A 73 -51.97 24.59 -16.65
CA VAL A 73 -53.03 23.62 -17.01
C VAL A 73 -53.28 22.71 -15.81
N ARG A 74 -54.55 22.37 -15.57
CA ARG A 74 -54.92 21.42 -14.52
C ARG A 74 -54.64 20.00 -15.00
N ASP A 75 -53.74 19.32 -14.30
CA ASP A 75 -53.48 17.90 -14.49
C ASP A 75 -54.78 17.09 -14.21
N PRO A 76 -55.28 16.29 -15.17
CA PRO A 76 -56.52 15.55 -15.02
C PRO A 76 -56.44 14.40 -13.99
N ASP A 77 -55.25 13.91 -13.66
CA ASP A 77 -55.04 12.80 -12.72
C ASP A 77 -54.79 13.31 -11.29
N THR A 78 -54.03 14.40 -11.13
CA THR A 78 -53.69 14.95 -9.80
C THR A 78 -54.55 16.14 -9.39
N GLY A 79 -55.20 16.79 -10.35
CA GLY A 79 -55.99 18.01 -10.14
C GLY A 79 -55.15 19.25 -9.82
N LEU A 80 -53.81 19.16 -9.84
CA LEU A 80 -52.90 20.27 -9.58
C LEU A 80 -52.73 21.14 -10.83
N LEU A 81 -52.43 22.43 -10.64
CA LEU A 81 -52.12 23.34 -11.74
C LEU A 81 -50.62 23.21 -12.08
N GLU A 82 -50.32 22.63 -13.23
CA GLU A 82 -48.94 22.44 -13.74
C GLU A 82 -48.67 23.38 -14.92
N ALA A 83 -47.44 23.87 -15.03
CA ALA A 83 -47.05 24.73 -16.15
C ALA A 83 -47.06 23.94 -17.47
N GLN A 84 -47.85 24.38 -18.43
CA GLN A 84 -47.95 23.76 -19.74
C GLN A 84 -46.59 23.84 -20.44
N GLY A 85 -46.12 22.71 -20.97
CA GLY A 85 -44.84 22.64 -21.70
C GLY A 85 -43.58 22.62 -20.82
N ALA A 86 -43.70 22.77 -19.50
CA ALA A 86 -42.53 22.80 -18.62
C ALA A 86 -41.88 21.40 -18.52
N THR A 87 -40.61 21.31 -18.88
CA THR A 87 -39.80 20.10 -18.73
C THR A 87 -38.73 20.32 -17.67
N ALA A 88 -38.56 19.32 -16.79
CA ALA A 88 -37.46 19.31 -15.84
C ALA A 88 -36.17 18.93 -16.57
N GLN A 89 -35.15 19.76 -16.44
CA GLN A 89 -33.82 19.52 -16.99
C GLN A 89 -32.76 19.62 -15.88
N PHE A 90 -31.67 18.90 -16.06
CA PHE A 90 -30.52 18.97 -15.18
C PHE A 90 -29.73 20.27 -15.44
N PRO A 91 -29.57 21.15 -14.43
CA PRO A 91 -28.94 22.45 -14.63
C PRO A 91 -27.50 22.37 -15.13
N GLN A 92 -27.10 23.30 -16.01
CA GLN A 92 -25.73 23.34 -16.54
C GLN A 92 -24.68 23.57 -15.44
N TRP A 93 -24.98 24.41 -14.44
CA TRP A 93 -24.06 24.64 -13.32
C TRP A 93 -23.87 23.36 -12.49
N ALA A 94 -24.94 22.59 -12.29
CA ALA A 94 -24.91 21.34 -11.54
C ALA A 94 -24.12 20.27 -12.29
N PHE A 95 -24.22 20.26 -13.63
CA PHE A 95 -23.42 19.41 -14.50
C PHE A 95 -21.92 19.72 -14.44
N ILE A 96 -21.55 21.00 -14.53
CA ILE A 96 -20.14 21.42 -14.39
C ILE A 96 -19.63 21.05 -12.99
N ALA A 97 -20.41 21.32 -11.94
CA ALA A 97 -20.07 20.96 -10.58
C ALA A 97 -19.87 19.45 -10.42
N LEU A 98 -20.69 18.61 -11.09
CA LEU A 98 -20.55 17.17 -11.06
C LEU A 98 -19.22 16.70 -11.66
N LEU A 99 -18.84 17.27 -12.81
CA LEU A 99 -17.56 16.92 -13.45
C LEU A 99 -16.37 17.30 -12.58
N VAL A 100 -16.40 18.50 -11.97
CA VAL A 100 -15.36 18.93 -11.03
C VAL A 100 -15.31 18.00 -9.82
N LEU A 101 -16.48 17.64 -9.27
CA LEU A 101 -16.57 16.76 -8.11
C LEU A 101 -16.03 15.36 -8.37
N LEU A 102 -16.29 14.79 -9.56
CA LEU A 102 -15.69 13.51 -9.99
C LEU A 102 -14.16 13.57 -9.97
N VAL A 103 -13.57 14.66 -10.47
CA VAL A 103 -12.10 14.86 -10.45
C VAL A 103 -11.59 15.01 -9.02
N VAL A 104 -12.30 15.73 -8.15
CA VAL A 104 -11.94 15.89 -6.73
C VAL A 104 -11.99 14.54 -6.00
N ILE A 105 -13.05 13.75 -6.19
CA ILE A 105 -13.17 12.40 -5.61
C ILE A 105 -12.02 11.51 -6.09
N ALA A 106 -11.66 11.57 -7.37
CA ALA A 106 -10.52 10.83 -7.92
C ALA A 106 -9.21 11.20 -7.20
N ALA A 107 -8.94 12.51 -7.08
CA ALA A 107 -7.73 13.01 -6.45
C ALA A 107 -7.63 12.58 -4.98
N LEU A 108 -8.73 12.64 -4.22
CA LEU A 108 -8.78 12.19 -2.83
C LEU A 108 -8.57 10.66 -2.74
N ALA A 109 -9.28 9.87 -3.54
CA ALA A 109 -9.15 8.41 -3.56
C ALA A 109 -7.71 7.95 -3.87
N ILE A 110 -7.08 8.58 -4.87
CA ILE A 110 -5.68 8.35 -5.25
C ILE A 110 -4.73 8.76 -4.13
N THR A 111 -4.92 9.94 -3.55
CA THR A 111 -4.05 10.43 -2.45
C THR A 111 -4.10 9.50 -1.25
N GLY A 112 -5.31 9.08 -0.83
CA GLY A 112 -5.45 8.11 0.25
C GLY A 112 -4.77 6.78 -0.07
N SER A 113 -4.88 6.30 -1.31
CA SER A 113 -4.22 5.06 -1.76
C SER A 113 -2.69 5.15 -1.74
N ILE A 114 -2.12 6.30 -2.14
CA ILE A 114 -0.68 6.53 -2.09
C ILE A 114 -0.19 6.52 -0.63
N LEU A 115 -0.90 7.19 0.28
CA LEU A 115 -0.56 7.21 1.70
C LEU A 115 -0.68 5.82 2.33
N TRP A 116 -1.73 5.07 1.98
CA TRP A 116 -1.93 3.71 2.44
C TRP A 116 -0.79 2.78 2.01
N LYS A 117 -0.35 2.86 0.74
CA LYS A 117 0.82 2.12 0.24
C LYS A 117 2.11 2.48 0.96
N LYS A 118 2.32 3.76 1.25
CA LYS A 118 3.47 4.20 2.06
C LYS A 118 3.43 3.57 3.46
N ALA A 119 2.26 3.54 4.10
CA ALA A 119 2.10 2.88 5.39
C ALA A 119 2.40 1.38 5.31
N ASN A 120 1.96 0.70 4.25
CA ASN A 120 2.19 -0.74 4.07
C ASN A 120 3.66 -1.11 3.92
N ARG A 121 4.48 -0.23 3.33
CA ARG A 121 5.94 -0.45 3.22
C ARG A 121 6.65 -0.27 4.56
N LEU A 122 6.12 0.59 5.42
CA LEU A 122 6.67 0.83 6.76
C LEU A 122 6.23 -0.23 7.77
N ASP A 123 5.03 -0.80 7.60
CA ASP A 123 4.47 -1.81 8.49
C ASP A 123 3.62 -2.82 7.67
N PRO A 124 4.26 -3.76 6.96
CA PRO A 124 3.57 -4.74 6.13
C PRO A 124 2.84 -5.80 6.96
N ALA A 125 1.80 -6.40 6.38
CA ALA A 125 1.21 -7.62 6.93
C ALA A 125 2.10 -8.83 6.62
N ARG A 126 2.02 -9.86 7.48
CA ARG A 126 2.50 -11.20 7.16
C ARG A 126 1.64 -11.80 6.04
N ARG A 127 2.26 -12.49 5.07
CA ARG A 127 1.51 -13.21 4.02
C ARG A 127 0.69 -14.36 4.59
N ALA A 128 1.17 -14.98 5.68
CA ALA A 128 0.42 -16.01 6.39
C ALA A 128 -0.96 -15.52 6.88
N GLU A 129 -1.11 -14.22 7.14
CA GLU A 129 -2.39 -13.59 7.47
C GLU A 129 -3.15 -13.19 6.19
N THR A 130 -3.57 -14.17 5.38
CA THR A 130 -4.11 -13.96 4.02
C THR A 130 -5.17 -12.86 3.94
N LEU A 131 -6.12 -12.80 4.88
CA LEU A 131 -7.18 -11.78 4.88
C LEU A 131 -6.63 -10.38 5.13
N ARG A 132 -5.76 -10.23 6.14
CA ARG A 132 -5.15 -8.93 6.45
C ARG A 132 -4.23 -8.49 5.33
N PHE A 133 -3.42 -9.40 4.78
CA PHE A 133 -2.56 -9.17 3.63
C PHE A 133 -3.36 -8.74 2.41
N PHE A 134 -4.46 -9.42 2.09
CA PHE A 134 -5.33 -9.05 0.98
C PHE A 134 -5.95 -7.66 1.17
N VAL A 135 -6.62 -7.43 2.31
CA VAL A 135 -7.30 -6.16 2.57
C VAL A 135 -6.27 -5.03 2.57
N GLN A 136 -5.15 -5.19 3.28
CA GLN A 136 -4.13 -4.15 3.36
C GLN A 136 -3.56 -3.78 1.99
N ASN A 137 -3.39 -4.73 1.07
CA ASN A 137 -2.79 -4.45 -0.25
C ASN A 137 -3.81 -4.06 -1.34
N GLN A 138 -5.09 -4.38 -1.17
CA GLN A 138 -6.16 -4.10 -2.14
C GLN A 138 -7.13 -3.00 -1.69
N LEU A 139 -7.01 -2.49 -0.45
CA LEU A 139 -7.96 -1.53 0.10
C LEU A 139 -8.13 -0.28 -0.76
N GLY A 140 -7.03 0.27 -1.30
CA GLY A 140 -7.11 1.46 -2.16
C GLY A 140 -8.00 1.25 -3.39
N ALA A 141 -7.90 0.08 -4.03
CA ALA A 141 -8.74 -0.26 -5.17
C ALA A 141 -10.21 -0.48 -4.77
N ILE A 142 -10.45 -1.15 -3.65
CA ILE A 142 -11.80 -1.38 -3.10
C ILE A 142 -12.48 -0.04 -2.81
N ILE A 143 -11.78 0.87 -2.13
CA ILE A 143 -12.31 2.19 -1.80
C ILE A 143 -12.56 3.02 -3.05
N ALA A 144 -11.71 2.94 -4.08
CA ALA A 144 -11.96 3.58 -5.37
C ALA A 144 -13.27 3.09 -6.02
N ILE A 145 -13.55 1.79 -5.98
CA ILE A 145 -14.82 1.25 -6.48
C ILE A 145 -15.99 1.79 -5.68
N ILE A 146 -15.90 1.78 -4.35
CA ILE A 146 -16.95 2.29 -3.46
C ILE A 146 -17.25 3.77 -3.75
N ALA A 147 -16.21 4.59 -3.97
CA ALA A 147 -16.35 6.04 -4.17
C ALA A 147 -16.91 6.45 -5.54
N PHE A 148 -16.91 5.55 -6.53
CA PHE A 148 -17.31 5.86 -7.90
C PHE A 148 -18.52 5.08 -8.38
N LEU A 149 -18.62 3.79 -8.05
CA LEU A 149 -19.61 2.90 -8.64
C LEU A 149 -21.06 3.35 -8.35
N PRO A 150 -21.46 3.69 -7.12
CA PRO A 150 -22.82 4.16 -6.84
C PRO A 150 -23.14 5.44 -7.60
N LEU A 151 -22.23 6.43 -7.58
CA LEU A 151 -22.42 7.68 -8.29
C LEU A 151 -22.55 7.48 -9.81
N ILE A 152 -21.69 6.67 -10.43
CA ILE A 152 -21.75 6.38 -11.88
C ILE A 152 -23.08 5.74 -12.25
N ILE A 153 -23.55 4.75 -11.47
CA ILE A 153 -24.86 4.12 -11.69
C ILE A 153 -25.97 5.18 -11.65
N LEU A 154 -25.96 6.06 -10.65
CA LEU A 154 -26.99 7.08 -10.49
C LEU A 154 -26.93 8.18 -11.57
N ILE A 155 -25.77 8.47 -12.15
CA ILE A 155 -25.65 9.35 -13.32
C ILE A 155 -26.46 8.77 -14.49
N PHE A 156 -26.28 7.48 -14.81
CA PHE A 156 -27.01 6.84 -15.90
C PHE A 156 -28.52 6.73 -15.64
N LEU A 157 -28.91 6.53 -14.37
CA LEU A 157 -30.30 6.47 -13.94
C LEU A 157 -30.98 7.84 -13.76
N ASN A 158 -30.25 8.95 -13.85
CA ASN A 158 -30.81 10.28 -13.61
C ASN A 158 -31.82 10.66 -14.71
N LYS A 159 -33.09 10.83 -14.36
CA LYS A 159 -34.15 11.13 -15.34
C LYS A 159 -34.09 12.55 -15.92
N ASP A 160 -33.49 13.49 -15.19
CA ASP A 160 -33.48 14.91 -15.54
C ASP A 160 -32.27 15.28 -16.43
N MET A 161 -31.28 14.39 -16.56
CA MET A 161 -30.14 14.55 -17.48
C MET A 161 -30.47 14.07 -18.90
N ASP A 162 -29.98 14.81 -19.90
CA ASP A 162 -30.05 14.38 -21.30
C ASP A 162 -29.04 13.26 -21.64
N LYS A 163 -29.15 12.68 -22.84
CA LYS A 163 -28.29 11.57 -23.29
C LYS A 163 -26.81 11.97 -23.39
N GLY A 164 -26.51 13.20 -23.82
CA GLY A 164 -25.16 13.74 -23.91
C GLY A 164 -24.54 13.92 -22.53
N GLN A 165 -25.26 14.54 -21.59
CA GLN A 165 -24.81 14.73 -20.21
C GLN A 165 -24.48 13.39 -19.53
N LYS A 166 -25.37 12.39 -19.65
CA LYS A 166 -25.15 11.05 -19.12
C LYS A 166 -23.92 10.38 -19.73
N ALA A 167 -23.80 10.45 -21.06
CA ALA A 167 -22.67 9.86 -21.77
C ALA A 167 -21.35 10.51 -21.32
N THR A 168 -21.28 11.83 -21.26
CA THR A 168 -20.06 12.56 -20.87
C THR A 168 -19.69 12.29 -19.41
N ALA A 169 -20.60 12.52 -18.46
CA ALA A 169 -20.29 12.33 -17.04
C ALA A 169 -20.04 10.85 -16.70
N GLY A 170 -20.79 9.93 -17.32
CA GLY A 170 -20.58 8.49 -17.15
C GLY A 170 -19.21 8.04 -17.65
N ILE A 171 -18.78 8.45 -18.86
CA ILE A 171 -17.45 8.12 -19.40
C ILE A 171 -16.34 8.72 -18.52
N VAL A 172 -16.45 10.00 -18.15
CA VAL A 172 -15.46 10.65 -17.28
C VAL A 172 -15.36 9.93 -15.94
N GLY A 173 -16.50 9.60 -15.32
CA GLY A 173 -16.54 8.84 -14.07
C GLY A 173 -15.89 7.47 -14.19
N ILE A 174 -16.18 6.70 -15.23
CA ILE A 174 -15.59 5.37 -15.46
C ILE A 174 -14.08 5.46 -15.65
N VAL A 175 -13.59 6.40 -16.47
CA VAL A 175 -12.14 6.57 -16.70
C VAL A 175 -11.42 6.92 -15.40
N LEU A 176 -11.97 7.86 -14.63
CA LEU A 176 -11.40 8.24 -13.33
C LEU A 176 -11.43 7.08 -12.33
N ALA A 177 -12.52 6.31 -12.28
CA ALA A 177 -12.64 5.14 -11.42
C ALA A 177 -11.59 4.08 -11.75
N VAL A 178 -11.38 3.79 -13.04
CA VAL A 178 -10.35 2.84 -13.49
C VAL A 178 -8.96 3.33 -13.10
N ILE A 179 -8.64 4.60 -13.35
CA ILE A 179 -7.34 5.19 -12.97
C ILE A 179 -7.12 5.08 -11.45
N ALA A 180 -8.11 5.49 -10.66
CA ALA A 180 -8.04 5.43 -9.20
C ALA A 180 -7.89 4.00 -8.69
N ALA A 181 -8.64 3.05 -9.26
CA ALA A 181 -8.54 1.63 -8.89
C ALA A 181 -7.17 1.04 -9.23
N VAL A 182 -6.67 1.26 -10.44
CA VAL A 182 -5.33 0.76 -10.86
C VAL A 182 -4.22 1.36 -9.99
N ILE A 183 -4.28 2.65 -9.67
CA ILE A 183 -3.34 3.28 -8.74
C ILE A 183 -3.54 2.74 -7.31
N GLY A 184 -4.75 2.34 -6.95
CA GLY A 184 -5.08 1.74 -5.66
C GLY A 184 -4.49 0.34 -5.44
N VAL A 185 -4.34 -0.46 -6.49
CA VAL A 185 -3.78 -1.83 -6.42
C VAL A 185 -2.27 -1.78 -6.14
N ASP A 186 -1.80 -2.47 -5.09
CA ASP A 186 -0.37 -2.74 -4.92
C ASP A 186 0.04 -4.02 -5.66
N PHE A 187 0.71 -3.86 -6.81
CA PHE A 187 1.18 -4.96 -7.65
C PHE A 187 2.46 -5.62 -7.13
N SER A 188 3.14 -4.99 -6.17
CA SER A 188 4.35 -5.54 -5.54
C SER A 188 4.22 -5.40 -4.02
N PRO A 189 3.24 -6.10 -3.43
CA PRO A 189 2.88 -5.90 -2.03
C PRO A 189 4.04 -6.25 -1.09
N PRO A 190 4.41 -5.36 -0.16
CA PRO A 190 5.42 -5.66 0.85
C PRO A 190 4.87 -6.71 1.83
N SER A 191 5.73 -7.56 2.34
CA SER A 191 5.40 -8.52 3.38
C SER A 191 6.55 -8.69 4.36
N VAL A 192 6.23 -9.18 5.56
CA VAL A 192 7.25 -9.49 6.57
C VAL A 192 8.23 -10.53 6.01
N GLU A 193 7.75 -11.57 5.33
CA GLU A 193 8.58 -12.63 4.77
C GLU A 193 9.59 -12.10 3.73
N LYS A 194 9.17 -11.14 2.89
CA LYS A 194 10.07 -10.50 1.93
C LYS A 194 11.18 -9.69 2.62
N TYR A 195 10.83 -8.94 3.67
CA TYR A 195 11.83 -8.18 4.42
C TYR A 195 12.72 -9.06 5.29
N THR A 196 12.19 -10.17 5.82
CA THR A 196 12.99 -11.20 6.48
C THR A 196 13.99 -11.81 5.51
N ALA A 197 13.59 -12.17 4.29
CA ALA A 197 14.51 -12.73 3.30
C ALA A 197 15.65 -11.75 2.95
N ASP A 198 15.34 -10.47 2.70
CA ASP A 198 16.38 -9.47 2.44
C ASP A 198 17.28 -9.26 3.68
N GLN A 199 16.72 -9.26 4.91
CA GLN A 199 17.48 -9.14 6.16
C GLN A 199 18.39 -10.35 6.40
N SER A 200 17.87 -11.56 6.20
CA SER A 200 18.64 -12.81 6.30
C SER A 200 19.76 -12.85 5.27
N ALA A 201 19.55 -12.35 4.05
CA ALA A 201 20.62 -12.23 3.07
C ALA A 201 21.73 -11.28 3.56
N VAL A 202 21.38 -10.12 4.09
CA VAL A 202 22.35 -9.16 4.66
C VAL A 202 23.16 -9.80 5.79
N ILE A 203 22.50 -10.40 6.78
CA ILE A 203 23.17 -11.04 7.92
C ILE A 203 24.09 -12.18 7.46
N GLN A 204 23.65 -13.01 6.50
CA GLN A 204 24.47 -14.11 6.00
C GLN A 204 25.68 -13.64 5.17
N LEU A 205 25.60 -12.47 4.52
CA LEU A 205 26.67 -11.93 3.68
C LEU A 205 27.67 -11.07 4.47
N LEU A 206 27.20 -10.34 5.48
CA LEU A 206 28.01 -9.36 6.23
C LEU A 206 28.33 -9.80 7.66
N GLY A 207 27.61 -10.80 8.18
CA GLY A 207 27.72 -11.25 9.57
C GLY A 207 26.94 -10.39 10.55
N GLU A 208 26.32 -9.29 10.12
CA GLU A 208 25.46 -8.42 10.94
C GLU A 208 24.39 -7.73 10.10
N ASP A 209 23.31 -7.26 10.73
CA ASP A 209 22.25 -6.48 10.08
C ASP A 209 22.69 -5.01 9.96
N GLU A 210 23.71 -4.75 9.15
CA GLU A 210 24.21 -3.41 8.85
C GLU A 210 24.26 -3.18 7.34
N VAL A 211 23.55 -2.16 6.87
CA VAL A 211 23.48 -1.78 5.46
C VAL A 211 23.73 -0.28 5.29
N VAL A 212 24.09 0.09 4.07
CA VAL A 212 24.38 1.48 3.71
C VAL A 212 23.36 1.99 2.69
N TRP A 213 22.90 3.22 2.84
CA TRP A 213 22.04 3.88 1.87
C TRP A 213 22.31 5.38 1.79
N VAL A 214 21.74 6.01 0.76
CA VAL A 214 21.79 7.47 0.55
C VAL A 214 20.39 8.06 0.50
N ASP A 215 20.28 9.38 0.63
CA ASP A 215 19.05 10.08 0.27
C ASP A 215 18.74 9.91 -1.22
N GLY A 216 17.54 9.40 -1.54
CA GLY A 216 17.16 9.03 -2.90
C GLY A 216 17.44 7.56 -3.27
N GLY A 217 16.69 7.04 -4.24
CA GLY A 217 16.67 5.60 -4.55
C GLY A 217 15.80 4.79 -3.57
N SER A 218 15.58 3.51 -3.90
CA SER A 218 14.69 2.58 -3.19
C SER A 218 15.39 1.33 -2.66
N VAL A 219 16.71 1.29 -2.76
CA VAL A 219 17.55 0.13 -2.39
C VAL A 219 18.57 0.54 -1.33
N TYR A 220 18.97 -0.43 -0.52
CA TYR A 220 20.15 -0.35 0.35
C TYR A 220 21.23 -1.29 -0.16
N HIS A 221 22.46 -1.00 0.23
CA HIS A 221 23.70 -1.55 -0.28
C HIS A 221 24.46 -2.29 0.83
N VAL A 222 25.25 -3.27 0.43
CA VAL A 222 26.03 -4.10 1.38
C VAL A 222 27.29 -3.39 1.86
N CYS A 223 27.70 -2.31 1.22
CA CYS A 223 28.88 -1.55 1.62
C CYS A 223 28.86 -0.12 1.09
N ASP A 224 29.75 0.71 1.63
CA ASP A 224 29.77 2.15 1.41
C ASP A 224 30.61 2.57 0.18
N SER A 225 31.47 1.69 -0.34
CA SER A 225 32.39 1.98 -1.44
C SER A 225 31.88 1.55 -2.82
N VAL A 226 30.59 1.81 -3.11
CA VAL A 226 29.97 1.48 -4.41
C VAL A 226 29.68 2.75 -5.22
N SER A 227 29.85 2.68 -6.55
CA SER A 227 29.67 3.83 -7.45
C SER A 227 28.27 4.45 -7.35
N ASP A 228 27.27 3.63 -7.04
CA ASP A 228 25.86 4.02 -7.01
C ASP A 228 25.53 4.96 -5.82
N ILE A 229 26.41 5.06 -4.80
CA ILE A 229 26.24 5.96 -3.63
C ILE A 229 27.34 7.02 -3.50
N GLN A 230 28.34 7.01 -4.39
CA GLN A 230 29.49 7.95 -4.34
C GLN A 230 29.22 9.32 -4.97
N THR A 231 28.05 9.53 -5.58
CA THR A 231 27.69 10.74 -6.34
C THR A 231 27.12 11.89 -5.50
N GLY A 232 27.60 12.06 -4.26
CA GLY A 232 27.44 13.31 -3.49
C GLY A 232 26.26 13.39 -2.52
N SER A 233 25.63 12.27 -2.18
CA SER A 233 24.59 12.21 -1.13
C SER A 233 25.18 11.77 0.21
N GLU A 234 24.60 12.23 1.33
CA GLU A 234 25.00 11.79 2.67
C GLU A 234 24.74 10.28 2.81
N LYS A 235 25.80 9.52 3.11
CA LYS A 235 25.70 8.08 3.38
C LYS A 235 25.16 7.88 4.79
N ARG A 236 24.23 6.95 4.92
CA ARG A 236 23.70 6.50 6.21
C ARG A 236 23.95 5.02 6.35
N THR A 237 24.29 4.62 7.56
CA THR A 237 24.54 3.24 7.95
C THR A 237 23.58 2.88 9.08
N GLY A 238 23.09 1.66 9.08
CA GLY A 238 22.19 1.15 10.10
C GLY A 238 21.53 -0.15 9.67
N THR A 239 20.49 -0.56 10.38
CA THR A 239 19.82 -1.84 10.11
C THR A 239 18.96 -1.80 8.86
N THR A 240 18.64 -2.97 8.30
CA THR A 240 17.65 -3.11 7.23
C THR A 240 16.30 -2.46 7.59
N ALA A 241 15.86 -2.57 8.84
CA ALA A 241 14.65 -1.90 9.32
C ALA A 241 14.75 -0.36 9.28
N GLN A 242 15.91 0.22 9.62
CA GLN A 242 16.16 1.67 9.50
C GLN A 242 16.25 2.11 8.04
N ALA A 243 16.82 1.28 7.16
CA ALA A 243 16.84 1.52 5.74
C ALA A 243 15.40 1.55 5.17
N VAL A 244 14.54 0.61 5.55
CA VAL A 244 13.12 0.57 5.17
C VAL A 244 12.37 1.80 5.69
N GLU A 245 12.63 2.23 6.93
CA GLU A 245 12.11 3.48 7.48
C GLU A 245 12.50 4.69 6.60
N ALA A 246 13.74 4.72 6.10
CA ALA A 246 14.25 5.72 5.16
C ALA A 246 13.74 5.54 3.70
N GLY A 247 12.82 4.61 3.46
CA GLY A 247 12.22 4.35 2.15
C GLY A 247 13.02 3.42 1.25
N LYS A 248 14.01 2.71 1.79
CA LYS A 248 14.82 1.71 1.08
C LYS A 248 14.21 0.33 1.31
N ILE A 249 13.43 -0.13 0.34
CA ILE A 249 12.49 -1.24 0.53
C ILE A 249 13.05 -2.61 0.16
N ARG A 250 14.33 -2.70 -0.25
CA ARG A 250 14.97 -3.96 -0.65
C ARG A 250 16.48 -3.87 -0.73
N LEU A 251 17.13 -5.03 -0.65
CA LEU A 251 18.55 -5.19 -0.96
C LEU A 251 18.81 -5.01 -2.46
N THR A 252 19.92 -4.37 -2.80
CA THR A 252 20.45 -4.32 -4.16
C THR A 252 20.69 -5.72 -4.73
N LEU A 253 20.22 -5.97 -5.95
CA LEU A 253 20.51 -7.24 -6.65
C LEU A 253 21.98 -7.30 -7.10
N LYS A 254 22.72 -6.18 -7.10
CA LYS A 254 24.13 -6.15 -7.48
C LYS A 254 25.09 -6.48 -6.33
N PHE A 255 24.59 -7.06 -5.23
CA PHE A 255 25.36 -7.24 -3.99
C PHE A 255 26.72 -7.94 -4.22
N ALA A 256 26.80 -8.92 -5.13
CA ALA A 256 28.06 -9.63 -5.41
C ALA A 256 29.16 -8.70 -5.96
N SER A 257 28.77 -7.76 -6.84
CA SER A 257 29.68 -6.75 -7.38
C SER A 257 30.09 -5.73 -6.32
N GLU A 258 29.19 -5.42 -5.39
CA GLU A 258 29.44 -4.50 -4.28
C GLU A 258 30.40 -5.12 -3.25
N LEU A 259 30.16 -6.37 -2.83
CA LEU A 259 31.07 -7.14 -1.97
C LEU A 259 32.50 -7.14 -2.55
N LYS A 260 32.64 -7.44 -3.85
CA LYS A 260 33.93 -7.42 -4.54
C LYS A 260 34.60 -6.03 -4.54
N ALA A 261 33.82 -4.97 -4.78
CA ALA A 261 34.33 -3.60 -4.78
C ALA A 261 34.84 -3.18 -3.38
N CYS A 262 34.24 -3.75 -2.35
CA CYS A 262 34.53 -3.47 -0.94
C CYS A 262 35.56 -4.44 -0.33
N GLY A 263 36.13 -5.34 -1.14
CA GLY A 263 37.13 -6.32 -0.69
C GLY A 263 36.57 -7.39 0.24
N LEU A 264 35.24 -7.57 0.27
CA LEU A 264 34.56 -8.61 1.03
C LEU A 264 34.52 -9.92 0.25
N ALA A 265 34.41 -11.03 0.96
CA ALA A 265 34.25 -12.34 0.35
C ALA A 265 32.95 -12.37 -0.48
N VAL A 266 33.00 -13.04 -1.63
CA VAL A 266 31.84 -13.24 -2.50
C VAL A 266 31.50 -14.73 -2.50
N PRO A 267 30.25 -15.12 -2.20
CA PRO A 267 29.87 -16.53 -2.20
C PRO A 267 29.89 -17.12 -3.63
N GLN A 268 30.16 -18.41 -3.76
CA GLN A 268 30.24 -19.07 -5.08
C GLN A 268 28.88 -19.14 -5.76
N ASN A 269 27.81 -19.24 -4.98
CA ASN A 269 26.43 -19.26 -5.44
C ASN A 269 25.78 -17.86 -5.43
N ALA A 270 26.58 -16.79 -5.58
CA ALA A 270 26.06 -15.43 -5.60
C ALA A 270 24.96 -15.20 -6.65
N ASP A 271 25.10 -15.80 -7.84
CA ASP A 271 24.10 -15.71 -8.91
C ASP A 271 22.77 -16.38 -8.50
N GLU A 272 22.82 -17.53 -7.83
CA GLU A 272 21.63 -18.23 -7.34
C GLU A 272 20.91 -17.42 -6.23
N ILE A 273 21.68 -16.79 -5.34
CA ILE A 273 21.14 -15.88 -4.32
C ILE A 273 20.50 -14.66 -4.97
N GLU A 274 21.14 -14.06 -5.98
CA GLU A 274 20.58 -12.91 -6.72
C GLU A 274 19.25 -13.27 -7.38
N ASP A 275 19.17 -14.42 -8.04
CA ASP A 275 17.95 -14.89 -8.70
C ASP A 275 16.83 -15.18 -7.70
N ALA A 276 17.15 -15.86 -6.59
CA ALA A 276 16.19 -16.09 -5.51
C ALA A 276 15.67 -14.77 -4.91
N LEU A 277 16.56 -13.81 -4.62
CA LEU A 277 16.18 -12.48 -4.13
C LEU A 277 15.31 -11.75 -5.16
N ARG A 278 15.63 -11.83 -6.45
CA ARG A 278 14.83 -11.21 -7.51
C ARG A 278 13.41 -11.76 -7.53
N GLU A 279 13.24 -13.08 -7.40
CA GLU A 279 11.94 -13.74 -7.36
C GLU A 279 11.15 -13.39 -6.09
N ILE A 280 11.78 -13.49 -4.92
CA ILE A 280 11.17 -13.12 -3.62
C ILE A 280 10.75 -11.64 -3.64
N GLN A 281 11.63 -10.76 -4.13
CA GLN A 281 11.33 -9.35 -4.31
C GLN A 281 10.24 -9.12 -5.37
N GLY A 282 10.13 -9.98 -6.38
CA GLY A 282 9.07 -10.00 -7.38
C GLY A 282 7.73 -10.51 -6.86
N GLY A 283 7.69 -11.14 -5.68
CA GLY A 283 6.48 -11.63 -5.04
C GLY A 283 6.32 -13.14 -5.04
N ALA A 284 7.34 -13.90 -5.44
CA ALA A 284 7.33 -15.36 -5.36
C ALA A 284 7.08 -15.82 -3.91
N VAL A 285 6.42 -16.97 -3.77
CA VAL A 285 6.01 -17.55 -2.48
C VAL A 285 6.65 -18.91 -2.21
N ASP A 286 7.17 -19.56 -3.24
CA ASP A 286 7.77 -20.90 -3.16
C ASP A 286 9.30 -20.86 -3.35
N THR A 287 9.87 -19.67 -3.52
CA THR A 287 11.30 -19.47 -3.68
C THR A 287 11.96 -19.37 -2.31
N VAL A 288 12.85 -20.31 -2.01
CA VAL A 288 13.68 -20.34 -0.81
C VAL A 288 14.97 -19.58 -1.07
N LEU A 289 15.41 -18.76 -0.13
CA LEU A 289 16.70 -18.08 -0.24
C LEU A 289 17.84 -19.10 0.02
N PRO A 290 18.72 -19.38 -0.97
CA PRO A 290 19.83 -20.30 -0.74
C PRO A 290 20.87 -19.67 0.21
N ALA A 291 21.42 -20.50 1.10
CA ALA A 291 22.51 -20.07 1.99
C ALA A 291 23.79 -19.78 1.18
N PRO A 292 24.60 -18.76 1.54
CA PRO A 292 25.90 -18.50 0.92
C PRO A 292 26.87 -19.68 1.05
N VAL A 293 27.46 -20.07 -0.07
CA VAL A 293 28.54 -21.05 -0.15
C VAL A 293 29.86 -20.30 -0.25
N TRP A 294 30.78 -20.57 0.68
CA TRP A 294 32.08 -19.88 0.79
C TRP A 294 33.24 -20.79 0.35
N THR A 295 34.28 -20.20 -0.25
CA THR A 295 35.41 -20.96 -0.85
C THR A 295 36.19 -21.65 0.26
N ASN A 296 36.41 -20.94 1.36
CA ASN A 296 36.97 -21.44 2.60
C ASN A 296 36.03 -21.06 3.76
N GLY A 297 35.94 -21.90 4.79
CA GLY A 297 35.11 -21.60 5.97
C GLY A 297 35.56 -20.35 6.74
N GLU A 298 36.79 -19.89 6.52
CA GLU A 298 37.34 -18.65 7.08
C GLU A 298 36.89 -17.39 6.33
N ASP A 299 36.39 -17.54 5.09
CA ASP A 299 35.85 -16.44 4.29
C ASP A 299 34.40 -16.11 4.70
N ALA A 300 33.75 -17.00 5.45
CA ALA A 300 32.43 -16.77 5.99
C ALA A 300 32.49 -15.71 7.11
N PRO A 301 31.60 -14.71 7.11
CA PRO A 301 31.41 -13.86 8.28
C PRO A 301 31.13 -14.73 9.52
N PRO A 302 31.53 -14.29 10.73
CA PRO A 302 31.26 -15.05 11.95
C PRO A 302 29.77 -15.38 12.06
N VAL A 303 29.45 -16.66 12.30
CA VAL A 303 28.08 -17.14 12.43
C VAL A 303 27.46 -16.48 13.66
N ILE A 304 26.37 -15.72 13.47
CA ILE A 304 25.49 -15.33 14.56
C ILE A 304 24.47 -16.46 14.77
N ASP A 305 24.47 -17.07 15.96
CA ASP A 305 23.59 -18.19 16.34
C ASP A 305 22.08 -17.88 16.21
N ASP A 306 21.71 -16.61 16.00
CA ASP A 306 20.33 -16.09 15.97
C ASP A 306 19.83 -15.65 14.58
N ALA A 307 20.52 -15.98 13.49
CA ALA A 307 19.94 -15.75 12.16
C ALA A 307 18.64 -16.58 12.05
N PRO A 308 17.46 -15.96 11.75
CA PRO A 308 16.23 -16.71 11.61
C PRO A 308 16.38 -17.66 10.42
N ALA A 309 16.71 -18.92 10.72
CA ALA A 309 16.54 -20.02 9.80
C ALA A 309 15.03 -20.20 9.58
N GLU A 310 14.65 -20.26 8.30
CA GLU A 310 13.25 -20.43 7.87
C GLU A 310 12.57 -21.64 8.51
#